data_AF-A0A6G0XX83-F1
#
_entry.id   AF-A0A6G0XX83-F1
#
_cell.length_a   1.000
_cell.length_b   1.000
_cell.length_c   1.000
_cell.angle_alpha   90.00
_cell.angle_beta   90.00
_cell.angle_gamma   90.00
#
_symmetry.space_group_name_H-M   'P 1'
#
loop_
_entity.id
_entity.type
_entity.pdbx_description
1 polymer ?
#
loop_
_entity_poly.entity_id
_entity_poly.type
_entity_poly.pdbx_seq_one_letter_code
_entity_poly.pdbx_strand_id
1 'polypeptide(L)'
;KLSPFIDGVTDYILCFIARKVASKINCDICKTFLIDNSNNSILIKLKDRNNALVKPSKDVLYICKVKTKREVYGSVFSRMDNNHISGQSLFTNHRDQLLTLIISSYAHLKLKSIGKQQEKMH
;
A
#
# COMPACT_ATOMS: atom_id res chain seq x y z
N LYS A 1 11.20 -0.12 8.74
CA LYS A 1 10.20 -1.21 8.51
C LYS A 1 8.84 -0.63 8.86
N LEU A 2 7.87 -0.61 7.95
CA LEU A 2 6.52 -0.11 8.25
C LEU A 2 5.92 -0.91 9.42
N SER A 3 5.04 -0.30 10.20
CA SER A 3 4.38 -1.06 11.26
C SER A 3 3.55 -2.19 10.62
N PRO A 4 3.49 -3.40 11.23
CA PRO A 4 2.72 -4.51 10.68
C PRO A 4 1.25 -4.17 10.39
N PHE A 5 0.69 -3.24 11.16
CA PHE A 5 -0.65 -2.71 10.94
C PHE A 5 -0.74 -1.91 9.64
N ILE A 6 0.20 -1.00 9.39
CA ILE A 6 0.22 -0.18 8.17
C ILE A 6 0.49 -1.06 6.96
N ASP A 7 1.41 -2.03 7.07
CA ASP A 7 1.66 -2.97 5.99
C ASP A 7 0.40 -3.76 5.61
N GLY A 8 -0.35 -4.24 6.60
CA GLY A 8 -1.61 -4.94 6.36
C GLY A 8 -2.73 -4.03 5.84
N VAL A 9 -2.80 -2.76 6.28
CA VAL A 9 -3.73 -1.76 5.74
C VAL A 9 -3.40 -1.45 4.28
N THR A 10 -2.14 -1.25 3.95
CA THR A 10 -1.69 -1.02 2.59
C THR A 10 -2.01 -2.23 1.71
N ASP A 11 -1.70 -3.45 2.16
CA ASP A 11 -2.06 -4.68 1.42
C ASP A 11 -3.56 -4.76 1.16
N TYR A 12 -4.38 -4.44 2.16
CA TYR A 12 -5.84 -4.41 2.01
C TYR A 12 -6.31 -3.37 0.97
N ILE A 13 -5.75 -2.15 0.98
CA ILE A 13 -6.06 -1.12 -0.03
C ILE A 13 -5.63 -1.59 -1.43
N LEU A 14 -4.48 -2.25 -1.54
CA LEU A 14 -3.96 -2.74 -2.81
C LEU A 14 -4.88 -3.78 -3.46
N CYS A 15 -5.67 -4.53 -2.69
CA CYS A 15 -6.71 -5.41 -3.24
C CYS A 15 -7.74 -4.63 -4.09
N PHE A 16 -8.11 -3.42 -3.67
CA PHE A 16 -9.04 -2.58 -4.43
C PHE A 16 -8.40 -2.01 -5.70
N ILE A 17 -7.12 -1.65 -5.62
CA ILE A 17 -6.36 -1.16 -6.77
C ILE A 17 -6.24 -2.28 -7.81
N ALA A 18 -5.81 -3.47 -7.41
CA ALA A 18 -5.70 -4.63 -8.29
C ALA A 18 -7.04 -4.94 -8.98
N ARG A 19 -8.15 -4.96 -8.23
CA ARG A 19 -9.50 -5.13 -8.80
C ARG A 19 -9.82 -4.07 -9.85
N LYS A 20 -9.58 -2.79 -9.53
CA LYS A 20 -9.91 -1.66 -10.42
C LYS A 20 -9.05 -1.61 -11.68
N VAL A 21 -7.80 -2.05 -11.60
CA VAL A 21 -6.90 -2.15 -12.76
C VAL A 21 -7.27 -3.36 -13.60
N ALA A 22 -7.51 -4.52 -12.97
CA ALA A 22 -7.93 -5.73 -13.67
C ALA A 22 -9.27 -5.55 -14.41
N SER A 23 -10.21 -4.77 -13.86
CA SER A 23 -11.48 -4.47 -14.52
C SER A 23 -11.36 -3.59 -15.77
N LYS A 24 -10.19 -2.98 -15.99
CA LYS A 24 -9.91 -2.11 -17.15
C LYS A 24 -9.07 -2.79 -18.23
N ILE A 25 -8.59 -4.01 -17.96
CA ILE A 25 -7.70 -4.74 -18.85
C ILE A 25 -8.48 -5.90 -19.46
N ASN A 26 -8.46 -6.01 -20.78
CA ASN A 26 -9.18 -7.08 -21.49
C ASN A 26 -8.33 -8.35 -21.68
N CYS A 27 -7.01 -8.27 -21.54
CA CYS A 27 -6.13 -9.42 -21.72
C CYS A 27 -6.01 -10.24 -20.44
N ASP A 28 -6.42 -11.52 -20.49
CA ASP A 28 -6.38 -12.41 -19.32
C ASP A 28 -4.95 -12.74 -18.88
N ILE A 29 -4.00 -12.84 -19.82
CA ILE A 29 -2.57 -13.01 -19.50
C ILE A 29 -2.07 -11.80 -18.71
N CYS A 30 -2.43 -10.57 -19.08
CA CYS A 30 -2.03 -9.39 -18.31
C CYS A 30 -2.65 -9.37 -16.91
N LYS A 31 -3.87 -9.90 -16.73
CA LYS A 31 -4.51 -10.00 -15.41
C LYS A 31 -3.77 -10.95 -14.47
N THR A 32 -3.16 -12.03 -14.97
CA THR A 32 -2.40 -12.97 -14.13
C THR A 32 -1.16 -12.32 -13.50
N PHE A 33 -0.58 -11.30 -14.12
CA PHE A 33 0.50 -10.50 -13.52
C PHE A 33 0.02 -9.53 -12.43
N LEU A 34 -1.29 -9.23 -12.36
CA LEU A 34 -1.87 -8.29 -11.39
C LEU A 34 -2.43 -8.97 -10.15
N ILE A 35 -2.88 -10.21 -10.30
CA ILE A 35 -3.65 -10.93 -9.29
C ILE A 35 -2.90 -12.19 -8.89
N ASP A 36 -2.67 -12.37 -7.59
CA ASP A 36 -2.12 -13.58 -7.02
C ASP A 36 -2.92 -13.95 -5.77
N ASN A 37 -3.62 -15.08 -5.81
CA ASN A 37 -4.43 -15.57 -4.70
C ASN A 37 -3.60 -16.07 -3.51
N SER A 38 -2.27 -16.07 -3.61
CA SER A 38 -1.37 -16.47 -2.52
C SER A 38 -1.21 -15.42 -1.42
N ASN A 39 -1.64 -14.17 -1.68
CA ASN A 39 -1.42 -13.05 -0.77
C ASN A 39 -2.35 -13.11 0.45
N ASN A 40 -1.75 -13.17 1.64
CA ASN A 40 -2.38 -13.70 2.85
C ASN A 40 -2.10 -12.86 4.10
N SER A 41 -2.02 -11.53 3.97
CA SER A 41 -1.85 -10.64 5.12
C SER A 41 -3.00 -10.82 6.13
N ILE A 42 -2.71 -10.64 7.42
CA ILE A 42 -3.68 -10.88 8.51
C ILE A 42 -4.95 -10.05 8.29
N LEU A 43 -4.81 -8.78 7.89
CA LEU A 43 -5.95 -7.90 7.63
C LEU A 43 -6.77 -8.34 6.42
N ILE A 44 -6.14 -8.84 5.35
CA ILE A 44 -6.85 -9.42 4.21
C ILE A 44 -7.66 -10.63 4.69
N LYS A 45 -7.06 -11.57 5.43
CA LYS A 45 -7.77 -12.74 5.96
C LYS A 45 -9.00 -12.38 6.80
N LEU A 46 -8.90 -11.32 7.60
CA LEU A 46 -10.00 -10.86 8.45
C LEU A 46 -11.09 -10.11 7.69
N LYS A 47 -10.77 -9.47 6.56
CA LYS A 47 -11.70 -8.62 5.79
C LYS A 47 -12.18 -9.25 4.49
N ASP A 48 -11.59 -10.35 4.06
CA ASP A 48 -11.99 -11.11 2.87
C ASP A 48 -13.28 -11.91 3.13
N ARG A 49 -14.41 -11.21 3.09
CA ARG A 49 -15.74 -11.84 3.23
C ARG A 49 -16.05 -12.62 1.96
N ASN A 50 -16.25 -13.92 2.07
CA ASN A 50 -16.61 -14.83 0.98
C ASN A 50 -15.62 -14.84 -0.20
N ASN A 51 -14.32 -14.66 0.05
CA ASN A 51 -13.27 -14.64 -0.98
C ASN A 51 -13.54 -13.59 -2.10
N ALA A 52 -14.14 -12.46 -1.73
CA ALA A 52 -14.54 -11.39 -2.65
C ALA A 52 -13.41 -10.38 -2.92
N LEU A 53 -12.29 -10.44 -2.19
CA LEU A 53 -11.14 -9.57 -2.43
C LEU A 53 -10.26 -10.12 -3.55
N VAL A 54 -9.91 -9.24 -4.48
CA VAL A 54 -8.90 -9.53 -5.50
C VAL A 54 -7.52 -9.34 -4.87
N LYS A 55 -6.80 -10.43 -4.65
CA LYS A 55 -5.50 -10.42 -3.98
C LYS A 55 -4.42 -9.96 -4.97
N PRO A 56 -3.67 -8.89 -4.68
CA PRO A 56 -2.69 -8.35 -5.62
C PRO A 56 -1.46 -9.25 -5.70
N SER A 57 -0.84 -9.32 -6.88
CA SER A 57 0.43 -9.99 -7.09
C SER A 57 1.57 -9.34 -6.31
N LYS A 58 2.65 -10.10 -6.10
CA LYS A 58 3.87 -9.60 -5.45
C LYS A 58 4.46 -8.40 -6.19
N ASP A 59 4.33 -8.34 -7.51
CA ASP A 59 4.81 -7.23 -8.33
C ASP A 59 4.02 -5.95 -8.07
N VAL A 60 2.68 -6.07 -7.96
CA VAL A 60 1.82 -4.93 -7.59
C VAL A 60 2.17 -4.42 -6.19
N LEU A 61 2.40 -5.33 -5.23
CA LEU A 61 2.86 -4.95 -3.89
C LEU A 61 4.19 -4.21 -3.95
N TYR A 62 5.16 -4.73 -4.69
CA TYR A 62 6.49 -4.14 -4.81
C TYR A 62 6.45 -2.74 -5.42
N ILE A 63 5.73 -2.57 -6.53
CA ILE A 63 5.59 -1.28 -7.21
C ILE A 63 4.97 -0.26 -6.25
N CYS A 64 3.85 -0.59 -5.62
CA CYS A 64 3.13 0.38 -4.79
C CYS A 64 3.79 0.64 -3.43
N LYS A 65 4.46 -0.34 -2.82
CA LYS A 65 5.09 -0.17 -1.50
C LYS A 65 6.53 0.33 -1.60
N VAL A 66 7.33 -0.29 -2.44
CA VAL A 66 8.79 -0.07 -2.48
C VAL A 66 9.13 1.01 -3.49
N LYS A 67 8.64 0.86 -4.73
CA LYS A 67 9.02 1.77 -5.82
C LYS A 67 8.44 3.17 -5.59
N THR A 68 7.14 3.28 -5.31
CA THR A 68 6.50 4.56 -5.01
C THR A 68 7.13 5.24 -3.80
N LYS A 69 7.41 4.50 -2.71
CA LYS A 69 8.07 5.09 -1.53
C LYS A 69 9.47 5.62 -1.86
N ARG A 70 10.25 4.89 -2.66
CA ARG A 70 11.58 5.34 -3.11
C ARG A 70 11.49 6.59 -4.00
N GLU A 71 10.54 6.65 -4.93
CA GLU A 71 10.33 7.82 -5.80
C GLU A 71 9.87 9.05 -5.02
N VAL A 72 8.95 8.88 -4.08
CA VAL A 72 8.49 9.96 -3.18
C VAL A 72 9.64 10.42 -2.28
N TYR A 73 10.43 9.49 -1.73
CA TYR A 73 11.60 9.83 -0.93
C TYR A 73 12.61 10.65 -1.74
N GLY A 74 12.96 10.18 -2.94
CA GLY A 74 13.92 10.84 -3.82
C GLY A 74 13.47 12.23 -4.25
N SER A 75 12.19 12.43 -4.51
CA SER A 75 11.65 13.73 -4.93
C SER A 75 11.53 14.72 -3.78
N VAL A 76 10.90 14.33 -2.66
CA VAL A 76 10.61 15.21 -1.52
C VAL A 76 11.88 15.61 -0.77
N PHE A 77 12.82 14.68 -0.59
CA PHE A 77 14.06 14.93 0.14
C PHE A 77 15.27 15.18 -0.76
N SER A 78 15.04 15.46 -2.05
CA SER A 78 16.09 15.73 -3.05
C SER A 78 17.07 16.83 -2.66
N ARG A 79 16.62 17.83 -1.89
CA ARG A 79 17.40 19.00 -1.47
C ARG A 79 17.97 18.90 -0.06
N MET A 80 17.77 17.77 0.62
CA MET A 80 18.05 17.66 2.05
C MET A 80 19.42 17.00 2.28
N ASP A 81 20.29 17.66 3.04
CA ASP A 81 21.66 17.19 3.29
C ASP A 81 21.66 15.77 3.89
N ASN A 82 22.37 14.85 3.25
CA ASN A 82 22.50 13.46 3.68
C ASN A 82 23.35 13.32 4.96
N ASN A 83 24.11 14.34 5.34
CA ASN A 83 24.79 14.36 6.64
C ASN A 83 23.80 14.32 7.81
N HIS A 84 22.58 14.82 7.62
CA HIS A 84 21.53 14.83 8.66
C HIS A 84 21.07 13.43 9.08
N ILE A 85 21.16 12.44 8.17
CA ILE A 85 20.84 11.01 8.43
C ILE A 85 22.09 10.16 8.65
N SER A 86 23.28 10.77 8.71
CA SER A 86 24.52 10.02 8.77
C SER A 86 24.55 9.15 10.03
N GLY A 87 24.93 7.88 9.88
CA GLY A 87 24.88 6.87 10.96
C GLY A 87 23.52 6.22 11.20
N GLN A 88 22.44 6.65 10.52
CA GLN A 88 21.14 6.00 10.62
C GLN A 88 20.94 4.94 9.51
N SER A 89 20.17 3.89 9.80
CA SER A 89 19.87 2.86 8.80
C SER A 89 19.01 3.42 7.65
N LEU A 90 19.27 2.95 6.43
CA LEU A 90 18.56 3.31 5.20
C LEU A 90 17.04 3.10 5.28
N PHE A 91 16.57 2.18 6.14
CA PHE A 91 15.16 1.77 6.23
C PHE A 91 14.49 2.07 7.57
N THR A 92 15.14 2.85 8.44
CA THR A 92 14.62 3.23 9.77
C THR A 92 15.00 4.64 10.20
N ASN A 93 15.60 5.43 9.30
CA ASN A 93 15.94 6.82 9.60
C ASN A 93 14.69 7.70 9.79
N HIS A 94 14.89 8.88 10.37
CA HIS A 94 13.79 9.83 10.63
C HIS A 94 13.00 10.25 9.37
N ARG A 95 13.58 10.18 8.15
CA ARG A 95 12.87 10.47 6.89
C ARG A 95 11.91 9.34 6.56
N ASP A 96 12.33 8.09 6.77
CA ASP A 96 11.48 6.90 6.65
C ASP A 96 10.31 6.96 7.64
N GLN A 97 10.57 7.39 8.87
CA GLN A 97 9.55 7.56 9.91
C GLN A 97 8.53 8.64 9.53
N LEU A 98 8.99 9.80 9.05
CA LEU A 98 8.12 10.90 8.62
C LEU A 98 7.23 10.49 7.43
N LEU A 99 7.80 9.88 6.39
CA LEU A 99 7.02 9.37 5.26
C LEU A 99 6.01 8.32 5.71
N THR A 100 6.44 7.40 6.58
CA THR A 100 5.56 6.38 7.15
C THR A 100 4.42 7.03 7.90
N LEU A 101 4.67 8.05 8.73
CA LEU A 101 3.64 8.76 9.49
C LEU A 101 2.65 9.48 8.57
N ILE A 102 3.12 10.16 7.53
CA ILE A 102 2.27 10.86 6.54
C ILE A 102 1.37 9.86 5.81
N ILE A 103 1.96 8.78 5.27
CA ILE A 103 1.23 7.74 4.54
C ILE A 103 0.20 7.08 5.46
N SER A 104 0.59 6.76 6.69
CA SER A 104 -0.29 6.15 7.70
C SER A 104 -1.47 7.04 8.03
N SER A 105 -1.21 8.34 8.24
CA SER A 105 -2.24 9.33 8.57
C SER A 105 -3.23 9.51 7.42
N TYR A 106 -2.73 9.61 6.18
CA TYR A 106 -3.57 9.69 4.99
C TYR A 106 -4.42 8.43 4.79
N ALA A 107 -3.83 7.25 4.88
CA ALA A 107 -4.54 5.97 4.74
C ALA A 107 -5.64 5.83 5.79
N HIS A 108 -5.35 6.19 7.04
CA HIS A 108 -6.33 6.17 8.12
C HIS A 108 -7.52 7.11 7.85
N LEU A 109 -7.24 8.36 7.47
CA LEU A 109 -8.28 9.35 7.11
C LEU A 109 -9.14 8.87 5.94
N LYS A 110 -8.52 8.32 4.89
CA LYS A 110 -9.22 7.86 3.70
C LYS A 110 -10.10 6.64 3.99
N LEU A 111 -9.61 5.67 4.77
CA LEU A 111 -10.40 4.51 5.18
C LEU A 111 -11.59 4.91 6.05
N LYS A 112 -11.38 5.83 7.00
CA LYS A 112 -12.48 6.38 7.83
C LYS A 112 -13.53 7.08 6.96
N SER A 113 -13.11 7.82 5.94
CA SER A 113 -14.02 8.47 5.00
C SER A 113 -14.81 7.47 4.15
N ILE A 114 -14.17 6.39 3.67
CA ILE A 114 -14.83 5.34 2.88
C ILE A 114 -15.83 4.57 3.74
N GLY A 115 -15.47 4.20 4.98
CA GLY A 115 -16.40 3.53 5.90
C GLY A 115 -17.69 4.33 6.11
N LYS A 116 -17.56 5.64 6.35
CA LYS A 116 -18.71 6.55 6.47
C LYS A 116 -19.54 6.69 5.19
N GLN A 117 -18.95 6.50 4.01
CA GLN A 117 -19.72 6.51 2.75
C GLN A 117 -20.52 5.22 2.56
N GLN A 118 -19.99 4.08 2.99
CA GLN A 118 -20.69 2.79 2.90
C GLN A 118 -21.85 2.68 3.91
N GLU A 119 -21.70 3.23 5.12
CA GLU A 119 -22.77 3.28 6.13
C GLU A 119 -24.00 4.11 5.69
N LYS A 120 -23.83 5.05 4.76
CA LYS A 120 -24.92 5.89 4.23
C LYS A 120 -25.65 5.27 3.04
N MET A 121 -25.13 4.18 2.48
CA MET A 121 -25.73 3.47 1.34
C MET A 121 -26.59 2.27 1.79
N HIS A 122 -26.63 2.00 3.09
CA HIS A 122 -27.54 1.08 3.76
C HIS A 122 -28.59 1.87 4.53
#